data_AF-E7FSY4-F1
#
_entry.id   AF-E7FSY4-F1
#
_cell.length_a   1.000
_cell.length_b   1.000
_cell.length_c   1.000
_cell.angle_alpha   90.00
_cell.angle_beta   90.00
_cell.angle_gamma   90.00
#
_symmetry.space_group_name_H-M   'P 1'
#
loop_
_entity.id
_entity.type
_entity.pdbx_description
1 polymer ?
#
loop_
_entity_poly.entity_id
_entity_poly.type
_entity_poly.pdbx_seq_one_letter_code
_entity_poly.pdbx_strand_id
1 'polypeptide(L)'
;MANPYASHKNDYLRNQVMSASPNKLIEMLIEGAIKSIKKAEMAIEDKKIEAANNEIVHAQDIVDELKFSVNKDIEGDIPQQLISTYDVVEQELIQANIHKDKNHLEIALTMLNELLDAWKQITK
;
A
#
# COMPACT_ATOMS: atom_id res chain seq x y z
N MET A 1 21.63 12.73 -20.70
CA MET A 1 20.79 11.97 -21.64
C MET A 1 19.74 11.23 -20.81
N ALA A 2 18.46 11.55 -20.97
CA ALA A 2 17.37 10.91 -20.22
C ALA A 2 17.26 9.44 -20.66
N ASN A 3 17.22 8.53 -19.67
CA ASN A 3 17.15 7.09 -19.90
C ASN A 3 15.77 6.70 -20.49
N PRO A 4 15.68 6.22 -21.75
CA PRO A 4 14.41 5.92 -22.42
C PRO A 4 13.57 4.85 -21.72
N TYR A 5 14.19 3.96 -20.95
CA TYR A 5 13.52 2.86 -20.26
C TYR A 5 12.61 3.30 -19.09
N ALA A 6 12.89 4.46 -18.48
CA ALA A 6 12.05 4.99 -17.40
C ALA A 6 10.74 5.61 -17.92
N SER A 7 10.72 6.12 -19.16
CA SER A 7 9.53 6.75 -19.77
C SER A 7 8.41 5.74 -20.03
N HIS A 8 8.74 4.57 -20.59
CA HIS A 8 7.75 3.57 -20.99
C HIS A 8 6.98 2.96 -19.81
N LYS A 9 7.62 2.83 -18.64
CA LYS A 9 6.99 2.25 -17.44
C LYS A 9 5.92 3.20 -16.86
N ASN A 10 6.16 4.51 -16.94
CA ASN A 10 5.20 5.53 -16.53
C ASN A 10 4.02 5.61 -17.50
N ASP A 11 4.25 5.53 -18.80
CA ASP A 11 3.17 5.57 -19.81
C ASP A 11 2.23 4.35 -19.69
N TYR A 12 2.79 3.16 -19.43
CA TYR A 12 1.99 1.94 -19.21
C TYR A 12 1.17 1.98 -17.92
N LEU A 13 1.75 2.45 -16.82
CA LEU A 13 1.02 2.63 -15.56
C LEU A 13 -0.10 3.68 -15.73
N ARG A 14 0.20 4.80 -16.38
CA ARG A 14 -0.77 5.86 -16.66
C ARG A 14 -1.97 5.35 -17.46
N ASN A 15 -1.72 4.58 -18.52
CA ASN A 15 -2.80 4.03 -19.36
C ASN A 15 -3.67 3.01 -18.60
N GLN A 16 -3.07 2.23 -17.71
CA GLN A 16 -3.83 1.34 -16.82
C GLN A 16 -4.71 2.13 -15.85
N VAL A 17 -4.17 3.17 -15.20
CA VAL A 17 -4.93 4.01 -14.27
C VAL A 17 -6.11 4.69 -14.98
N MET A 18 -5.90 5.24 -16.18
CA MET A 18 -6.94 5.96 -16.91
C MET A 18 -8.11 5.07 -17.39
N SER A 19 -7.90 3.77 -17.49
CA SER A 19 -8.92 2.81 -17.96
C SER A 19 -9.42 1.86 -16.86
N ALA A 20 -8.86 1.93 -15.66
CA ALA A 20 -9.21 1.08 -14.53
C ALA A 20 -10.59 1.45 -13.93
N SER A 21 -11.33 0.42 -13.51
CA SER A 21 -12.50 0.62 -12.64
C SER A 21 -12.06 1.11 -11.25
N PRO A 22 -12.96 1.72 -10.46
CA PRO A 22 -12.65 2.13 -9.08
C PRO A 22 -12.07 0.98 -8.24
N ASN A 23 -12.67 -0.21 -8.29
CA ASN A 23 -12.15 -1.38 -7.57
C ASN A 23 -10.74 -1.76 -8.03
N LYS A 24 -10.43 -1.63 -9.32
CA LYS A 24 -9.10 -1.92 -9.84
C LYS A 24 -8.07 -0.89 -9.37
N LEU A 25 -8.46 0.37 -9.21
CA LEU A 25 -7.58 1.40 -8.61
C LEU A 25 -7.26 1.06 -7.15
N ILE A 26 -8.23 0.58 -6.37
CA ILE A 26 -8.00 0.12 -4.99
C ILE A 26 -7.03 -1.06 -4.95
N GLU A 27 -7.22 -2.08 -5.80
CA GLU A 27 -6.27 -3.20 -5.92
C GLU A 27 -4.85 -2.71 -6.24
N MET A 28 -4.71 -1.78 -7.19
CA MET A 28 -3.41 -1.23 -7.59
C MET A 28 -2.72 -0.46 -6.46
N LEU A 29 -3.49 0.28 -5.65
CA LEU A 29 -2.98 0.95 -4.45
C LEU A 29 -2.47 -0.07 -3.42
N ILE A 30 -3.28 -1.08 -3.08
CA ILE A 30 -2.88 -2.12 -2.13
C ILE A 30 -1.62 -2.86 -2.62
N GLU A 31 -1.55 -3.23 -3.91
CA GLU A 31 -0.36 -3.83 -4.53
C GLU A 31 0.86 -2.89 -4.44
N GLY A 32 0.65 -1.58 -4.59
CA GLY A 32 1.67 -0.55 -4.41
C GLY A 32 2.22 -0.47 -2.98
N ALA A 33 1.34 -0.52 -1.97
CA ALA A 33 1.74 -0.55 -0.56
C ALA A 33 2.54 -1.81 -0.23
N ILE A 34 2.04 -2.99 -0.63
CA ILE A 34 2.71 -4.29 -0.46
C ILE A 34 4.11 -4.27 -1.08
N LYS A 35 4.25 -3.74 -2.30
CA LYS A 35 5.53 -3.64 -2.98
C LYS A 35 6.51 -2.73 -2.24
N SER A 36 6.02 -1.64 -1.66
CA SER A 36 6.83 -0.69 -0.89
C SER A 36 7.33 -1.34 0.40
N ILE A 37 6.46 -2.07 1.11
CA ILE A 37 6.83 -2.85 2.30
C ILE A 37 7.94 -3.87 1.99
N LYS A 38 7.80 -4.66 0.93
CA LYS A 38 8.82 -5.66 0.54
C LYS A 38 10.18 -5.03 0.25
N LYS A 39 10.21 -3.86 -0.37
CA LYS A 39 11.47 -3.13 -0.57
C LYS A 39 12.03 -2.56 0.73
N ALA A 40 11.17 -2.10 1.63
CA ALA A 40 11.60 -1.65 2.96
C ALA A 40 12.24 -2.78 3.75
N GLU A 41 11.67 -3.99 3.72
CA GLU A 41 12.26 -5.20 4.34
C GLU A 41 13.67 -5.46 3.81
N MET A 42 13.84 -5.50 2.48
CA MET A 42 15.15 -5.66 1.85
C MET A 42 16.13 -4.56 2.25
N ALA A 43 15.66 -3.30 2.33
CA ALA A 43 16.50 -2.18 2.73
C ALA A 43 16.91 -2.26 4.21
N ILE A 44 16.06 -2.75 5.10
CA ILE A 44 16.40 -3.01 6.52
C ILE A 44 17.47 -4.10 6.61
N GLU A 45 17.33 -5.20 5.86
CA GLU A 45 18.31 -6.29 5.82
C GLU A 45 19.68 -5.81 5.33
N ASP A 46 19.68 -4.97 4.29
CA ASP A 46 20.87 -4.32 3.74
C ASP A 46 21.43 -3.20 4.61
N LYS A 47 20.80 -2.88 5.76
CA LYS A 47 21.12 -1.75 6.64
C LYS A 47 21.06 -0.37 5.96
N LYS A 48 20.26 -0.25 4.90
CA LYS A 48 19.98 1.01 4.17
C LYS A 48 18.80 1.73 4.81
N ILE A 49 19.04 2.33 5.97
CA ILE A 49 18.00 2.93 6.84
C ILE A 49 17.17 4.02 6.16
N GLU A 50 17.80 4.90 5.37
CA GLU A 50 17.11 5.96 4.63
C GLU A 50 16.19 5.37 3.53
N ALA A 51 16.68 4.38 2.78
CA ALA A 51 15.89 3.71 1.77
C ALA A 51 14.69 2.97 2.40
N ALA A 52 14.90 2.31 3.54
CA ALA A 52 13.82 1.69 4.30
C ALA A 52 12.77 2.73 4.73
N ASN A 53 13.21 3.86 5.30
CA ASN A 53 12.31 4.94 5.68
C ASN A 53 11.46 5.43 4.50
N ASN A 54 12.09 5.69 3.36
CA ASN A 54 11.39 6.24 2.19
C ASN A 54 10.31 5.28 1.66
N GLU A 55 10.60 3.97 1.62
CA GLU A 55 9.63 2.98 1.18
C GLU A 55 8.53 2.73 2.23
N ILE A 56 8.82 2.83 3.54
CA ILE A 56 7.78 2.72 4.58
C ILE A 56 6.84 3.93 4.56
N VAL A 57 7.39 5.15 4.45
CA VAL A 57 6.57 6.37 4.32
C VAL A 57 5.70 6.30 3.07
N HIS A 58 6.23 5.84 1.95
CA HIS A 58 5.44 5.65 0.74
C HIS A 58 4.31 4.62 0.93
N ALA A 59 4.53 3.55 1.70
CA ALA A 59 3.46 2.62 2.07
C ALA A 59 2.39 3.28 2.96
N GLN A 60 2.81 4.11 3.92
CA GLN A 60 1.90 4.88 4.79
C GLN A 60 1.03 5.84 3.98
N ASP A 61 1.62 6.61 3.06
CA ASP A 61 0.90 7.55 2.19
C ASP A 61 -0.21 6.84 1.39
N ILE A 62 0.06 5.63 0.90
CA ILE A 62 -0.93 4.82 0.17
C ILE A 62 -2.05 4.34 1.09
N VAL A 63 -1.71 3.86 2.30
CA VAL A 63 -2.70 3.39 3.28
C VAL A 63 -3.61 4.54 3.73
N ASP A 64 -3.05 5.73 3.90
CA ASP A 64 -3.82 6.94 4.21
C ASP A 64 -4.76 7.32 3.07
N GLU A 65 -4.30 7.29 1.82
CA GLU A 65 -5.16 7.55 0.67
C GLU A 65 -6.31 6.53 0.58
N LEU A 66 -6.02 5.24 0.80
CA LEU A 66 -7.04 4.20 0.88
C LEU A 66 -8.07 4.50 1.99
N LYS A 67 -7.60 4.89 3.18
CA LYS A 67 -8.45 5.27 4.31
C LYS A 67 -9.32 6.49 4.01
N PHE A 68 -8.77 7.52 3.36
CA PHE A 68 -9.51 8.72 2.96
C PHE A 68 -10.52 8.44 1.85
N SER A 69 -10.26 7.45 1.00
CA SER A 69 -11.16 7.05 -0.09
C SER A 69 -12.42 6.29 0.37
N VAL A 70 -12.48 5.86 1.64
CA VAL A 70 -13.62 5.12 2.19
C VAL A 70 -14.88 5.98 2.18
N ASN A 71 -15.92 5.51 1.48
CA ASN A 71 -17.23 6.14 1.48
C ASN A 71 -17.96 5.89 2.81
N LYS A 72 -18.07 6.93 3.64
CA LYS A 72 -18.71 6.89 4.96
C LYS A 72 -20.23 6.99 4.91
N ASP A 73 -20.82 7.27 3.75
CA ASP A 73 -22.26 7.37 3.57
C ASP A 73 -22.93 5.98 3.37
N ILE A 74 -22.12 4.93 3.23
CA ILE A 74 -22.62 3.55 3.16
C ILE A 74 -23.17 3.15 4.54
N GLU A 75 -24.43 2.70 4.56
CA GLU A 75 -25.08 2.26 5.79
C GLU A 75 -24.41 1.01 6.40
N GLY A 76 -24.41 0.93 7.72
CA GLY A 76 -23.83 -0.17 8.50
C GLY A 76 -22.38 0.08 8.92
N ASP A 77 -21.75 -0.96 9.48
CA ASP A 77 -20.45 -0.83 10.15
C ASP A 77 -19.25 -1.00 9.22
N ILE A 78 -19.47 -1.38 7.97
CA ILE A 78 -18.40 -1.73 7.01
C ILE A 78 -17.40 -0.56 6.82
N PRO A 79 -17.83 0.70 6.58
CA PRO A 79 -16.87 1.80 6.42
C PRO A 79 -15.98 1.99 7.64
N GLN A 80 -16.55 1.92 8.84
CA GLN A 80 -15.80 2.12 10.08
C GLN A 80 -14.86 0.95 10.38
N GLN A 81 -15.27 -0.29 10.09
CA GLN A 81 -14.40 -1.46 10.21
C GLN A 81 -13.22 -1.35 9.24
N LEU A 82 -13.46 -0.95 7.99
CA LEU A 82 -12.40 -0.79 7.00
C LEU A 82 -11.41 0.31 7.37
N ILE A 83 -11.89 1.46 7.85
CA ILE A 83 -11.05 2.54 8.39
C ILE A 83 -10.20 2.02 9.55
N SER A 84 -10.80 1.28 10.48
CA SER A 84 -10.09 0.72 11.65
C SER A 84 -9.00 -0.27 11.22
N THR A 85 -9.25 -1.08 10.20
CA THR A 85 -8.24 -1.96 9.61
C THR A 85 -7.06 -1.16 9.05
N TYR A 86 -7.34 -0.08 8.30
CA TYR A 86 -6.26 0.78 7.78
C TYR A 86 -5.49 1.49 8.89
N ASP A 87 -6.15 1.95 9.95
CA ASP A 87 -5.47 2.55 11.11
C ASP A 87 -4.50 1.55 11.76
N VAL A 88 -4.87 0.27 11.89
CA VAL A 88 -3.97 -0.76 12.42
C VAL A 88 -2.77 -0.96 11.48
N VAL A 89 -2.98 -1.07 10.16
CA VAL A 89 -1.88 -1.19 9.20
C VAL A 89 -0.93 0.00 9.30
N GLU A 90 -1.46 1.22 9.38
CA GLU A 90 -0.67 2.45 9.53
C GLU A 90 0.17 2.43 10.82
N GLN A 91 -0.42 2.02 11.95
CA GLN A 91 0.31 1.90 13.21
C GLN A 91 1.48 0.91 13.11
N GLU A 92 1.26 -0.26 12.50
CA GLU A 92 2.31 -1.25 12.28
C GLU A 92 3.45 -0.68 11.40
N LEU A 93 3.12 0.05 10.33
CA LEU A 93 4.12 0.74 9.50
C LEU A 93 4.89 1.80 10.29
N ILE A 94 4.23 2.57 11.15
CA ILE A 94 4.88 3.55 12.04
C ILE A 94 5.87 2.85 12.97
N GLN A 95 5.44 1.77 13.65
CA GLN A 95 6.30 1.02 14.55
C GLN A 95 7.49 0.40 13.82
N ALA A 96 7.25 -0.18 12.64
CA ALA A 96 8.30 -0.67 11.76
C ALA A 96 9.29 0.43 11.38
N ASN A 97 8.82 1.64 11.07
CA ASN A 97 9.70 2.71 10.67
C ASN A 97 10.56 3.23 11.83
N ILE A 98 9.97 3.44 13.00
CA ILE A 98 10.67 3.93 14.20
C ILE A 98 11.78 2.94 14.61
N HIS A 99 11.46 1.66 14.66
CA HIS A 99 12.37 0.64 15.18
C HIS A 99 13.20 -0.08 14.12
N LYS A 100 12.85 0.10 12.84
CA LYS A 100 13.36 -0.70 11.71
C LYS A 100 13.19 -2.20 11.98
N ASP A 101 12.04 -2.56 12.55
CA ASP A 101 11.66 -3.93 12.88
C ASP A 101 10.80 -4.52 11.76
N LYS A 102 11.27 -5.62 11.18
CA LYS A 102 10.60 -6.33 10.10
C LYS A 102 9.35 -7.09 10.58
N ASN A 103 9.23 -7.41 11.86
CA ASN A 103 8.05 -8.11 12.37
C ASN A 103 6.78 -7.26 12.18
N HIS A 104 6.89 -5.96 12.42
CA HIS A 104 5.81 -5.01 12.16
C HIS A 104 5.49 -4.87 10.66
N LEU A 105 6.51 -4.95 9.79
CA LEU A 105 6.30 -4.98 8.34
C LEU A 105 5.56 -6.25 7.89
N GLU A 106 5.88 -7.41 8.46
CA GLU A 106 5.22 -8.68 8.15
C GLU A 106 3.73 -8.67 8.56
N ILE A 107 3.40 -8.07 9.70
CA ILE A 107 2.00 -7.91 10.16
C ILE A 107 1.23 -7.03 9.17
N ALA A 108 1.75 -5.83 8.85
CA ALA A 108 1.14 -4.93 7.88
C ALA A 108 1.00 -5.59 6.50
N LEU A 109 2.02 -6.32 6.05
CA LEU A 109 2.03 -7.07 4.81
C LEU A 109 0.92 -8.14 4.79
N THR A 110 0.77 -8.90 5.87
CA THR A 110 -0.28 -9.93 5.99
C THR A 110 -1.67 -9.32 5.83
N MET A 111 -1.96 -8.26 6.59
CA MET A 111 -3.26 -7.58 6.54
C MET A 111 -3.56 -7.00 5.15
N LEU A 112 -2.57 -6.41 4.50
CA LEU A 112 -2.73 -5.87 3.14
C LEU A 112 -2.96 -6.97 2.10
N ASN A 113 -2.34 -8.15 2.25
CA ASN A 113 -2.63 -9.28 1.35
C ASN A 113 -4.05 -9.81 1.55
N GLU A 114 -4.53 -9.92 2.79
CA GLU A 114 -5.92 -10.32 3.07
C GLU A 114 -6.92 -9.32 2.46
N LEU A 115 -6.66 -8.01 2.60
CA LEU A 115 -7.46 -6.98 1.95
C LEU A 115 -7.41 -7.10 0.42
N LEU A 116 -6.23 -7.31 -0.16
CA LEU A 116 -6.08 -7.48 -1.61
C LEU A 116 -6.90 -8.67 -2.12
N ASP A 117 -6.86 -9.79 -1.41
CA ASP A 117 -7.62 -10.99 -1.76
C ASP A 117 -9.13 -10.77 -1.65
N ALA A 118 -9.58 -10.05 -0.61
CA ALA A 118 -10.99 -9.67 -0.47
C ALA A 118 -11.47 -8.79 -1.65
N TRP A 119 -10.70 -7.78 -2.04
CA TRP A 119 -11.03 -6.93 -3.20
C TRP A 119 -11.04 -7.71 -4.52
N LYS A 120 -10.09 -8.63 -4.71
CA LYS A 120 -10.03 -9.50 -5.90
C LYS A 120 -11.20 -10.48 -6.00
N GLN A 121 -11.84 -10.83 -4.89
CA GLN A 121 -13.03 -11.67 -4.91
C GLN A 121 -14.27 -10.92 -5.38
N ILE A 122 -14.35 -9.61 -5.13
CA ILE A 122 -15.48 -8.76 -5.54
C ILE A 122 -15.40 -8.42 -7.04
N THR A 123 -14.19 -8.39 -7.61
CA THR A 123 -13.95 -8.06 -9.03
C THR A 123 -13.94 -9.27 -9.97
N LYS A 124 -14.01 -10.49 -9.43
CA LYS A 124 -14.22 -11.73 -10.20
C LYS A 124 -15.66 -11.87 -10.68
#